data_AF-A0A2L2X6K1-F1
#
_entry.id   AF-A0A2L2X6K1-F1
#
_cell.length_a   1.000
_cell.length_b   1.000
_cell.length_c   1.000
_cell.angle_alpha   90.00
_cell.angle_beta   90.00
_cell.angle_gamma   90.00
#
_symmetry.space_group_name_H-M   'P 1'
#
loop_
_entity.id
_entity.type
_entity.pdbx_description
1 polymer ?
#
loop_
_entity_poly.entity_id
_entity_poly.type
_entity_poly.pdbx_seq_one_letter_code
_entity_poly.pdbx_strand_id
1 'polypeptide(L)'
;MKEVKKTQITIGEKVVEIETGKFAGQASGSVTVKCEDTMLFVHATVSEKPRVGIDFFPLLIDYEERMASIGKIPGGYTRTEGRSSEKAILVSRLIDRPIRPLFPDGYRNDIQIVAQLFSYDQTNQPDILAIIGASTALMLSGAPFDGPVGALRVGRVDGRLIANPTHQEVEKSDMDIVIAGTSDSVIMVEAGCTFVSEEDIMAAVEFAQVEIKKQCDMQIEFARECGVQRQEFVNPYDTSEIAAIIKENAYDMINDAYHNFDRQYRKAKLDEARTAVKEKIASLGDEHAIQKMIKETGIDFVSEEFKTLEKKIMRAM
;
A
#
# COMPACT_ATOMS: atom_id res chain seq x y z
N MET A 1 3.28 -23.67 -21.85
CA MET A 1 2.43 -23.04 -20.81
C MET A 1 3.25 -23.00 -19.54
N LYS A 2 3.25 -21.90 -18.78
CA LYS A 2 3.90 -21.85 -17.47
C LYS A 2 3.25 -22.90 -16.55
N GLU A 3 4.04 -23.50 -15.67
CA GLU A 3 3.55 -24.44 -14.66
C GLU A 3 2.57 -23.70 -13.73
N VAL A 4 1.41 -24.31 -13.48
CA VAL A 4 0.41 -23.74 -12.59
C VAL A 4 0.77 -24.14 -11.17
N LYS A 5 1.01 -23.14 -10.31
CA LYS A 5 1.32 -23.33 -8.89
C LYS A 5 0.14 -22.89 -8.06
N LYS A 6 -0.16 -23.66 -7.01
CA LYS A 6 -1.31 -23.45 -6.13
C LYS A 6 -0.88 -23.57 -4.69
N THR A 7 -1.45 -22.72 -3.84
CA THR A 7 -1.36 -22.83 -2.40
C THR A 7 -2.75 -22.60 -1.80
N GLN A 8 -2.94 -23.03 -0.56
CA GLN A 8 -4.19 -22.85 0.16
C GLN A 8 -3.90 -22.50 1.62
N ILE A 9 -4.76 -21.68 2.20
CA ILE A 9 -4.73 -21.32 3.61
C ILE A 9 -6.13 -21.37 4.19
N THR A 10 -6.25 -21.89 5.41
CA THR A 10 -7.50 -21.82 6.18
C THR A 10 -7.48 -20.55 7.01
N ILE A 11 -8.45 -19.66 6.79
CA ILE A 11 -8.65 -18.42 7.55
C ILE A 11 -10.00 -18.52 8.27
N GLY A 12 -9.97 -18.63 9.60
CA GLY A 12 -11.16 -19.01 10.37
C GLY A 12 -11.63 -20.41 9.96
N GLU A 13 -12.87 -20.51 9.48
CA GLU A 13 -13.46 -21.78 8.99
C GLU A 13 -13.37 -21.94 7.47
N LYS A 14 -12.86 -20.93 6.75
CA LYS A 14 -12.91 -20.84 5.29
C LYS A 14 -11.55 -21.17 4.68
N VAL A 15 -11.56 -21.87 3.54
CA VAL A 15 -10.34 -22.17 2.78
C VAL A 15 -10.21 -21.16 1.65
N VAL A 16 -9.07 -20.46 1.61
CA VAL A 16 -8.68 -19.56 0.54
C VAL A 16 -7.60 -20.23 -0.30
N GLU A 17 -7.90 -20.41 -1.58
CA GLU A 17 -6.99 -20.93 -2.59
C GLU A 17 -6.36 -19.78 -3.37
N ILE A 18 -5.05 -19.88 -3.63
CA ILE A 18 -4.31 -18.93 -4.45
C ILE A 18 -3.59 -19.69 -5.56
N GLU A 19 -3.82 -19.30 -6.81
CA GLU A 19 -3.23 -19.90 -8.01
C GLU A 19 -2.45 -18.86 -8.82
N THR A 20 -1.29 -19.24 -9.35
CA THR A 20 -0.53 -18.43 -10.32
C THR A 20 -0.08 -19.26 -11.54
N GLY A 21 0.32 -18.57 -12.62
CA GLY A 21 0.90 -19.16 -13.82
C GLY A 21 -0.09 -19.43 -14.97
N LYS A 22 -1.40 -19.47 -14.68
CA LYS A 22 -2.43 -19.73 -15.70
C LYS A 22 -2.78 -18.50 -16.55
N PHE A 23 -2.93 -17.34 -15.92
CA PHE A 23 -3.42 -16.10 -16.55
C PHE A 23 -2.43 -14.93 -16.44
N ALA A 24 -2.51 -13.98 -17.37
CA ALA A 24 -1.68 -12.78 -17.45
C ALA A 24 -0.17 -13.03 -17.30
N GLY A 25 0.39 -13.97 -18.06
CA GLY A 25 1.81 -14.32 -17.96
C GLY A 25 2.81 -13.21 -18.37
N GLN A 26 2.31 -12.08 -18.87
CA GLN A 26 3.07 -10.86 -19.21
C GLN A 26 3.07 -9.81 -18.09
N ALA A 27 2.16 -9.90 -17.11
CA ALA A 27 2.22 -9.04 -15.94
C ALA A 27 3.44 -9.41 -15.10
N SER A 28 3.94 -8.46 -14.30
CA SER A 28 5.07 -8.71 -13.40
C SER A 28 4.69 -9.78 -12.37
N GLY A 29 3.49 -9.72 -11.81
CA GLY A 29 2.90 -10.78 -10.98
C GLY A 29 1.40 -10.89 -11.20
N SER A 30 0.86 -12.11 -11.13
CA SER A 30 -0.58 -12.36 -11.24
C SER A 30 -1.02 -13.53 -10.37
N VAL A 31 -2.18 -13.41 -9.75
CA VAL A 31 -2.79 -14.46 -8.93
C VAL A 31 -4.30 -14.51 -9.12
N THR A 32 -4.85 -15.71 -9.06
CA THR A 32 -6.28 -15.94 -8.88
C THR A 32 -6.49 -16.35 -7.43
N VAL A 33 -7.29 -15.57 -6.70
CA VAL A 33 -7.66 -15.85 -5.31
C VAL A 33 -9.10 -16.33 -5.28
N LYS A 34 -9.37 -17.44 -4.61
CA LYS A 34 -10.68 -18.04 -4.53
C LYS A 34 -11.01 -18.41 -3.08
N CYS A 35 -12.20 -18.05 -2.63
CA CYS A 35 -12.80 -18.51 -1.38
C CYS A 35 -14.22 -18.96 -1.71
N GLU A 36 -14.50 -20.26 -1.59
CA GLU A 36 -15.77 -20.83 -2.03
C GLU A 36 -16.09 -20.45 -3.49
N ASP A 37 -17.21 -19.79 -3.77
CA ASP A 37 -17.59 -19.36 -5.13
C ASP A 37 -17.22 -17.90 -5.43
N THR A 38 -16.62 -17.19 -4.47
CA THR A 38 -16.03 -15.86 -4.68
C THR A 38 -14.61 -15.99 -5.24
N MET A 39 -14.38 -15.39 -6.41
CA MET A 39 -13.12 -15.46 -7.15
C MET A 39 -12.69 -14.08 -7.61
N LEU A 40 -11.45 -13.71 -7.27
CA LEU A 40 -10.79 -12.51 -7.74
C LEU A 40 -9.58 -12.85 -8.58
N PHE A 41 -9.31 -12.02 -9.57
CA PHE A 41 -8.08 -12.04 -10.33
C PHE A 41 -7.32 -10.75 -10.08
N VAL A 42 -6.12 -10.87 -9.50
CA VAL A 42 -5.29 -9.74 -9.12
C VAL A 42 -3.98 -9.80 -9.87
N HIS A 43 -3.58 -8.69 -10.49
CA HIS A 43 -2.31 -8.60 -11.19
C HIS A 43 -1.61 -7.28 -10.88
N ALA A 44 -0.29 -7.37 -10.72
CA ALA A 44 0.60 -6.25 -10.46
C ALA A 44 1.56 -6.07 -11.65
N THR A 45 1.70 -4.84 -12.11
CA THR A 45 2.65 -4.46 -13.14
C THR A 45 3.59 -3.40 -12.59
N VAL A 46 4.89 -3.60 -12.78
CA VAL A 46 5.95 -2.73 -12.29
C VAL A 46 6.75 -2.25 -13.49
N SER A 47 6.94 -0.94 -13.62
CA SER A 47 7.78 -0.39 -14.69
C SER A 47 9.25 -0.74 -14.49
N GLU A 48 10.00 -0.91 -15.58
CA GLU A 48 11.44 -1.19 -15.51
C GLU A 48 12.24 0.02 -15.00
N LYS A 49 11.78 1.23 -15.32
CA LYS A 49 12.43 2.51 -14.97
C LYS A 49 11.41 3.51 -14.43
N PRO A 50 11.82 4.42 -13.54
CA PRO A 50 10.98 5.52 -13.11
C PRO A 50 10.74 6.52 -14.25
N ARG A 51 9.64 7.26 -14.20
CA ARG A 51 9.38 8.38 -15.11
C ARG A 51 10.33 9.54 -14.80
N VAL A 52 10.80 10.22 -15.84
CA VAL A 52 11.66 11.41 -15.69
C VAL A 52 10.88 12.53 -14.99
N GLY A 53 11.49 13.16 -14.00
CA GLY A 53 10.90 14.27 -13.24
C GLY A 53 9.85 13.88 -12.20
N ILE A 54 9.65 12.59 -11.92
CA ILE A 54 8.73 12.17 -10.85
C ILE A 54 9.40 12.32 -9.47
N ASP A 55 8.76 13.07 -8.58
CA ASP A 55 9.24 13.40 -7.23
C ASP A 55 8.46 12.65 -6.12
N PHE A 56 7.58 11.72 -6.50
CA PHE A 56 6.78 10.92 -5.57
C PHE A 56 6.75 9.45 -6.01
N PHE A 57 6.22 8.58 -5.14
CA PHE A 57 6.03 7.16 -5.43
C PHE A 57 4.67 6.91 -6.12
N PRO A 58 4.64 6.60 -7.44
CA PRO A 58 3.41 6.34 -8.19
C PRO A 58 2.90 4.90 -7.98
N LEU A 59 2.09 4.72 -6.93
CA LEU A 59 1.29 3.52 -6.72
C LEU A 59 -0.16 3.79 -7.07
N LEU A 60 -0.70 3.03 -8.02
CA LEU A 60 -2.11 3.05 -8.45
C LEU A 60 -2.75 1.69 -8.16
N ILE A 61 -3.92 1.70 -7.54
CA ILE A 61 -4.65 0.48 -7.19
C ILE A 61 -6.11 0.61 -7.61
N ASP A 62 -6.52 -0.27 -8.53
CA ASP A 62 -7.86 -0.32 -9.08
C ASP A 62 -8.55 -1.62 -8.65
N TYR A 63 -9.64 -1.49 -7.90
CA TYR A 63 -10.54 -2.61 -7.60
C TYR A 63 -11.78 -2.51 -8.49
N GLU A 64 -12.07 -3.55 -9.26
CA GLU A 64 -13.14 -3.58 -10.25
C GLU A 64 -14.20 -4.64 -9.90
N GLU A 65 -15.44 -4.21 -9.69
CA GLU A 65 -16.61 -5.09 -9.56
C GLU A 65 -17.37 -5.14 -10.88
N ARG A 66 -17.19 -6.22 -11.64
CA ARG A 66 -17.95 -6.44 -12.88
C ARG A 66 -19.32 -7.00 -12.57
N MET A 67 -20.37 -6.51 -13.22
CA MET A 67 -21.74 -7.04 -13.02
C MET A 67 -21.87 -8.50 -13.48
N ALA A 68 -21.00 -8.93 -14.40
CA ALA A 68 -20.89 -10.32 -14.81
C ALA A 68 -20.52 -11.26 -13.65
N SER A 69 -19.85 -10.76 -12.59
CA SER A 69 -19.49 -11.58 -11.42
C SER A 69 -20.68 -12.14 -10.65
N ILE A 70 -21.84 -11.49 -10.79
CA ILE A 70 -23.14 -11.92 -10.24
C ILE A 70 -24.13 -12.34 -11.33
N GLY A 71 -23.66 -12.56 -12.56
CA GLY A 71 -24.49 -12.95 -13.70
C GLY A 71 -25.47 -11.87 -14.17
N LYS A 72 -25.19 -10.58 -13.94
CA LYS A 72 -26.04 -9.46 -14.38
C LYS A 72 -25.39 -8.64 -15.50
N ILE A 73 -26.23 -8.11 -16.38
CA ILE A 73 -25.82 -7.12 -17.39
C ILE A 73 -25.91 -5.72 -16.77
N PRO A 74 -24.93 -4.82 -16.99
CA PRO A 74 -25.00 -3.46 -16.50
C PRO A 74 -26.30 -2.73 -16.89
N GLY A 75 -26.86 -1.98 -15.94
CA GLY A 75 -28.17 -1.33 -16.08
C GLY A 75 -28.16 -0.02 -16.88
N GLY A 76 -26.99 0.55 -17.18
CA GLY A 76 -26.86 1.82 -17.89
C GLY A 76 -27.24 1.75 -19.37
N TYR A 77 -27.44 2.92 -20.00
CA TYR A 77 -27.82 3.02 -21.42
C TYR A 77 -26.84 2.29 -22.35
N THR A 78 -25.53 2.44 -22.10
CA THR A 78 -24.47 1.81 -22.90
C THR A 78 -24.30 0.31 -22.61
N ARG A 79 -24.92 -0.23 -21.55
CA ARG A 79 -24.74 -1.62 -21.08
C ARG A 79 -23.29 -2.02 -20.76
N THR A 80 -22.43 -1.04 -20.47
CA THR A 80 -21.03 -1.24 -20.08
C THR A 80 -20.83 -0.89 -18.61
N GLU A 81 -19.78 -1.43 -17.98
CA GLU A 81 -19.29 -0.86 -16.73
C GLU A 81 -18.87 0.61 -16.93
N GLY A 82 -19.06 1.43 -15.90
CA GLY A 82 -18.74 2.85 -15.90
C GLY A 82 -17.64 3.17 -14.90
N ARG A 83 -17.69 4.37 -14.33
CA ARG A 83 -16.80 4.76 -13.22
C ARG A 83 -16.92 3.79 -12.04
N SER A 84 -15.82 3.64 -11.29
CA SER A 84 -15.79 2.86 -10.06
C SER A 84 -16.86 3.31 -9.06
N SER A 85 -17.50 2.34 -8.40
CA SER A 85 -18.45 2.59 -7.33
C SER A 85 -17.75 3.13 -6.08
N GLU A 86 -18.50 3.72 -5.15
CA GLU A 86 -17.96 4.17 -3.86
C GLU A 86 -17.32 3.01 -3.11
N LYS A 87 -18.00 1.86 -3.03
CA LYS A 87 -17.45 0.63 -2.44
C LYS A 87 -16.14 0.23 -3.11
N ALA A 88 -16.08 0.27 -4.44
CA ALA A 88 -14.87 -0.10 -5.15
C ALA A 88 -13.69 0.85 -4.84
N ILE A 89 -13.96 2.16 -4.74
CA ILE A 89 -12.96 3.16 -4.33
C ILE A 89 -12.48 2.92 -2.90
N LEU A 90 -13.39 2.59 -1.98
CA LEU A 90 -13.03 2.27 -0.59
C LEU A 90 -12.16 1.01 -0.51
N VAL A 91 -12.49 -0.04 -1.27
CA VAL A 91 -11.67 -1.26 -1.33
C VAL A 91 -10.30 -0.99 -1.96
N SER A 92 -10.22 -0.21 -3.03
CA SER A 92 -8.93 0.27 -3.57
C SER A 92 -8.08 0.94 -2.49
N ARG A 93 -8.68 1.79 -1.63
CA ARG A 93 -7.97 2.44 -0.53
C ARG A 93 -7.59 1.48 0.60
N LEU A 94 -8.40 0.46 0.88
CA LEU A 94 -8.07 -0.60 1.86
C LEU A 94 -6.86 -1.42 1.42
N ILE A 95 -6.67 -1.62 0.11
CA ILE A 95 -5.48 -2.27 -0.45
C ILE A 95 -4.27 -1.31 -0.44
N ASP A 96 -4.46 -0.03 -0.80
CA ASP A 96 -3.37 0.95 -0.91
C ASP A 96 -2.68 1.27 0.42
N ARG A 97 -3.47 1.52 1.46
CA ARG A 97 -2.97 1.95 2.78
C ARG A 97 -1.90 1.03 3.39
N PRO A 98 -2.10 -0.31 3.46
CA PRO A 98 -1.09 -1.19 4.05
C PRO A 98 0.10 -1.46 3.14
N ILE A 99 -0.05 -1.35 1.81
CA ILE A 99 1.00 -1.66 0.83
C ILE A 99 1.95 -0.48 0.61
N ARG A 100 1.42 0.74 0.49
CA ARG A 100 2.18 1.96 0.19
C ARG A 100 3.40 2.21 1.09
N PRO A 101 3.34 2.05 2.43
CA PRO A 101 4.50 2.32 3.29
C PRO A 101 5.57 1.23 3.26
N LEU A 102 5.33 0.10 2.58
CA LEU A 102 6.25 -1.04 2.52
C LEU A 102 7.16 -1.01 1.28
N PHE A 103 7.19 0.12 0.57
CA PHE A 103 8.19 0.35 -0.47
C PHE A 103 9.35 1.18 0.09
N PRO A 104 10.60 0.86 -0.27
CA PRO A 104 11.76 1.61 0.14
C PRO A 104 11.67 3.09 -0.21
N ASP A 105 12.18 3.93 0.69
CA ASP A 105 12.29 5.37 0.47
C ASP A 105 13.07 5.67 -0.83
N GLY A 106 12.51 6.53 -1.66
CA GLY A 106 13.08 6.92 -2.95
C GLY A 106 12.77 5.98 -4.12
N TYR A 107 12.04 4.88 -3.89
CA TYR A 107 11.52 4.04 -4.98
C TYR A 107 10.45 4.80 -5.78
N ARG A 108 10.62 4.87 -7.10
CA ARG A 108 9.84 5.76 -7.99
C ARG A 108 9.34 5.08 -9.27
N ASN A 109 9.45 3.76 -9.36
CA ASN A 109 8.90 3.02 -10.50
C ASN A 109 7.37 3.02 -10.41
N ASP A 110 6.71 3.07 -11.57
CA ASP A 110 5.26 2.99 -11.66
C ASP A 110 4.81 1.59 -11.28
N ILE A 111 3.92 1.51 -10.29
CA ILE A 111 3.27 0.28 -9.89
C ILE A 111 1.77 0.45 -10.07
N GLN A 112 1.17 -0.47 -10.83
CA GLN A 112 -0.27 -0.62 -10.92
C GLN A 112 -0.69 -2.00 -10.43
N ILE A 113 -1.67 -2.04 -9.54
CA ILE A 113 -2.33 -3.29 -9.12
C ILE A 113 -3.80 -3.18 -9.52
N VAL A 114 -4.29 -4.19 -10.23
CA VAL A 114 -5.71 -4.28 -10.58
C VAL A 114 -6.28 -5.55 -9.97
N ALA A 115 -7.28 -5.40 -9.11
CA ALA A 115 -8.00 -6.47 -8.45
C ALA A 115 -9.42 -6.56 -9.04
N GLN A 116 -9.66 -7.58 -9.86
CA GLN A 116 -10.93 -7.77 -10.57
C GLN A 116 -11.75 -8.86 -9.91
N LEU A 117 -12.98 -8.54 -9.50
CA LEU A 117 -13.95 -9.53 -9.02
C LEU A 117 -14.57 -10.27 -10.21
N PHE A 118 -14.23 -11.55 -10.35
CA PHE A 118 -14.67 -12.39 -11.46
C PHE A 118 -15.92 -13.21 -11.15
N SER A 119 -16.06 -13.69 -9.91
CA SER A 119 -17.21 -14.44 -9.43
C SER A 119 -17.51 -14.03 -8.01
N TYR A 120 -18.80 -13.95 -7.66
CA TYR A 120 -19.23 -13.52 -6.34
C TYR A 120 -20.41 -14.34 -5.84
N ASP A 121 -20.23 -14.96 -4.68
CA ASP A 121 -21.22 -15.85 -4.05
C ASP A 121 -22.28 -15.11 -3.22
N GLN A 122 -22.18 -13.78 -3.10
CA GLN A 122 -23.06 -12.91 -2.30
C GLN A 122 -23.04 -13.18 -0.78
N THR A 123 -22.09 -13.98 -0.31
CA THR A 123 -21.96 -14.43 1.08
C THR A 123 -20.64 -13.96 1.68
N ASN A 124 -19.53 -14.21 0.99
CA ASN A 124 -18.17 -13.89 1.42
C ASN A 124 -17.74 -12.53 0.91
N GLN A 125 -17.18 -11.68 1.77
CA GLN A 125 -16.74 -10.35 1.36
C GLN A 125 -15.44 -10.43 0.54
N PRO A 126 -15.35 -9.77 -0.63
CA PRO A 126 -14.22 -9.91 -1.54
C PRO A 126 -13.01 -9.02 -1.19
N ASP A 127 -13.18 -8.07 -0.28
CA ASP A 127 -12.19 -7.06 0.08
C ASP A 127 -10.93 -7.65 0.74
N ILE A 128 -11.09 -8.58 1.69
CA ILE A 128 -9.97 -9.27 2.34
C ILE A 128 -9.18 -10.11 1.31
N LEU A 129 -9.90 -10.80 0.42
CA LEU A 129 -9.29 -11.57 -0.67
C LEU A 129 -8.53 -10.67 -1.65
N ALA A 130 -9.02 -9.46 -1.90
CA ALA A 130 -8.36 -8.48 -2.75
C ALA A 130 -7.04 -8.00 -2.13
N ILE A 131 -6.99 -7.76 -0.82
CA ILE A 131 -5.76 -7.36 -0.11
C ILE A 131 -4.71 -8.49 -0.17
N ILE A 132 -5.11 -9.73 0.18
CA ILE A 132 -4.21 -10.89 0.14
C ILE A 132 -3.72 -11.14 -1.30
N GLY A 133 -4.61 -11.02 -2.28
CA GLY A 133 -4.27 -11.17 -3.69
C GLY A 133 -3.32 -10.10 -4.20
N ALA A 134 -3.52 -8.85 -3.82
CA ALA A 134 -2.64 -7.73 -4.18
C ALA A 134 -1.24 -7.91 -3.58
N SER A 135 -1.17 -8.27 -2.29
CA SER A 135 0.08 -8.58 -1.62
C SER A 135 0.81 -9.74 -2.31
N THR A 136 0.10 -10.84 -2.60
CA THR A 136 0.72 -12.01 -3.25
C THR A 136 1.19 -11.68 -4.68
N ALA A 137 0.40 -10.93 -5.45
CA ALA A 137 0.79 -10.48 -6.79
C ALA A 137 2.05 -9.60 -6.75
N LEU A 138 2.17 -8.71 -5.76
CA LEU A 138 3.38 -7.92 -5.55
C LEU A 138 4.59 -8.78 -5.16
N MET A 139 4.42 -9.73 -4.24
CA MET A 139 5.49 -10.66 -3.88
C MET A 139 6.00 -11.42 -5.10
N LEU A 140 5.08 -11.85 -5.98
CA LEU A 140 5.43 -12.55 -7.23
C LEU A 140 6.04 -11.63 -8.29
N SER A 141 5.83 -10.32 -8.21
CA SER A 141 6.39 -9.36 -9.16
C SER A 141 7.90 -9.17 -9.02
N GLY A 142 8.47 -9.54 -7.88
CA GLY A 142 9.87 -9.30 -7.55
C GLY A 142 10.21 -7.83 -7.27
N ALA A 143 9.21 -6.95 -7.18
CA ALA A 143 9.42 -5.56 -6.75
C ALA A 143 10.11 -5.50 -5.38
N PRO A 144 10.83 -4.41 -5.07
CA PRO A 144 11.42 -4.20 -3.75
C PRO A 144 10.32 -3.86 -2.74
N PHE A 145 9.52 -4.84 -2.36
CA PHE A 145 8.39 -4.72 -1.46
C PHE A 145 8.71 -5.42 -0.13
N ASP A 146 8.61 -4.68 0.98
CA ASP A 146 8.85 -5.15 2.36
C ASP A 146 7.61 -5.83 2.98
N GLY A 147 6.76 -6.42 2.14
CA GLY A 147 5.69 -7.30 2.57
C GLY A 147 6.17 -8.75 2.82
N PRO A 148 5.25 -9.72 2.86
CA PRO A 148 3.83 -9.62 2.47
C PRO A 148 2.94 -8.96 3.51
N VAL A 149 1.78 -8.51 3.06
CA VAL A 149 0.66 -8.06 3.88
C VAL A 149 -0.41 -9.16 3.96
N GLY A 150 -0.84 -9.48 5.17
CA GLY A 150 -2.07 -10.24 5.42
C GLY A 150 -3.21 -9.29 5.82
N ALA A 151 -4.44 -9.79 5.75
CA ALA A 151 -5.61 -9.05 6.19
C ALA A 151 -6.66 -9.96 6.83
N LEU A 152 -7.40 -9.42 7.78
CA LEU A 152 -8.52 -10.10 8.42
C LEU A 152 -9.65 -9.10 8.69
N ARG A 153 -10.89 -9.51 8.41
CA ARG A 153 -12.07 -8.85 8.95
C ARG A 153 -12.48 -9.54 10.24
N VAL A 154 -12.66 -8.79 11.32
CA VAL A 154 -13.07 -9.29 12.62
C VAL A 154 -14.47 -8.76 12.93
N GLY A 155 -15.37 -9.68 13.22
CA GLY A 155 -16.68 -9.40 13.81
C GLY A 155 -16.79 -10.00 15.21
N ARG A 156 -17.86 -9.69 15.93
CA ARG A 156 -18.22 -10.29 17.21
C ARG A 156 -19.70 -10.62 17.25
N VAL A 157 -20.01 -11.92 17.30
CA VAL A 157 -21.38 -12.43 17.41
C VAL A 157 -21.49 -13.22 18.72
N ASP A 158 -22.55 -12.97 19.50
CA ASP A 158 -22.78 -13.60 20.81
C ASP A 158 -21.55 -13.50 21.75
N GLY A 159 -20.86 -12.37 21.72
CA GLY A 159 -19.67 -12.08 22.54
C GLY A 159 -18.39 -12.80 22.09
N ARG A 160 -18.38 -13.47 20.94
CA ARG A 160 -17.22 -14.20 20.40
C ARG A 160 -16.69 -13.55 19.13
N LEU A 161 -15.37 -13.35 19.08
CA LEU A 161 -14.69 -12.86 17.88
C LEU A 161 -14.76 -13.92 16.76
N ILE A 162 -15.08 -13.47 15.55
CA ILE A 162 -15.17 -14.31 14.36
C ILE A 162 -14.30 -13.73 13.24
N ALA A 163 -13.59 -14.63 12.55
CA ALA A 163 -12.70 -14.31 11.44
C ALA A 163 -13.45 -14.34 10.11
N ASN A 164 -13.30 -13.29 9.31
CA ASN A 164 -13.91 -13.12 7.99
C ASN A 164 -15.42 -13.42 7.98
N PRO A 165 -16.21 -12.72 8.81
CA PRO A 165 -17.66 -12.90 8.86
C PRO A 165 -18.32 -12.70 7.49
N THR A 166 -19.33 -13.50 7.21
CA THR A 166 -20.26 -13.30 6.10
C THR A 166 -21.06 -12.00 6.27
N HIS A 167 -21.72 -11.53 5.21
CA HIS A 167 -22.59 -10.34 5.30
C HIS A 167 -23.65 -10.49 6.41
N GLN A 168 -24.26 -11.68 6.54
CA GLN A 168 -25.29 -11.95 7.54
C GLN A 168 -24.75 -11.97 8.97
N GLU A 169 -23.49 -12.37 9.16
CA GLU A 169 -22.84 -12.35 10.47
C GLU A 169 -22.43 -10.93 10.87
N VAL A 170 -21.97 -10.12 9.91
CA VAL A 170 -21.67 -8.70 10.16
C VAL A 170 -22.92 -7.93 10.60
N GLU A 171 -24.09 -8.21 10.01
CA GLU A 171 -25.35 -7.59 10.43
C GLU A 171 -25.74 -7.90 11.89
N LYS A 172 -25.26 -9.02 12.44
CA LYS A 172 -25.48 -9.42 13.84
C LYS A 172 -24.35 -8.99 14.77
N SER A 173 -23.29 -8.40 14.21
CA SER A 173 -22.08 -8.05 14.91
C SER A 173 -22.14 -6.63 15.45
N ASP A 174 -21.61 -6.42 16.65
CA ASP A 174 -21.43 -5.07 17.21
C ASP A 174 -20.11 -4.41 16.78
N MET A 175 -19.25 -5.15 16.07
CA MET A 175 -18.01 -4.65 15.46
C MET A 175 -17.79 -5.18 14.05
N ASP A 176 -17.21 -4.35 13.18
CA ASP A 176 -16.77 -4.71 11.85
C ASP A 176 -15.43 -4.03 11.61
N ILE A 177 -14.35 -4.76 11.86
CA ILE A 177 -12.99 -4.22 11.85
C ILE A 177 -12.18 -4.93 10.77
N VAL A 178 -11.65 -4.20 9.82
CA VAL A 178 -10.68 -4.68 8.85
C VAL A 178 -9.28 -4.30 9.33
N ILE A 179 -8.46 -5.31 9.58
CA ILE A 179 -7.06 -5.15 10.00
C ILE A 179 -6.16 -5.70 8.90
N ALA A 180 -5.12 -4.96 8.54
CA ALA A 180 -4.06 -5.43 7.65
C ALA A 180 -2.67 -5.07 8.19
N GLY A 181 -1.70 -5.95 7.94
CA GLY A 181 -0.35 -5.80 8.49
C GLY A 181 0.63 -6.84 7.95
N THR A 182 1.87 -6.73 8.38
CA THR A 182 2.94 -7.71 8.18
C THR A 182 2.90 -8.77 9.29
N SER A 183 3.80 -9.75 9.22
CA SER A 183 3.90 -10.82 10.22
C SER A 183 4.22 -10.32 11.64
N ASP A 184 4.80 -9.14 11.74
CA ASP A 184 5.31 -8.53 12.98
C ASP A 184 4.61 -7.22 13.38
N SER A 185 3.92 -6.55 12.46
CA SER A 185 3.28 -5.25 12.75
C SER A 185 1.94 -5.07 12.05
N VAL A 186 0.97 -4.51 12.78
CA VAL A 186 -0.25 -3.97 12.20
C VAL A 186 0.08 -2.65 11.50
N ILE A 187 -0.45 -2.45 10.29
CA ILE A 187 -0.21 -1.25 9.49
C ILE A 187 -1.49 -0.43 9.33
N MET A 188 -2.62 -1.12 9.15
CA MET A 188 -3.89 -0.50 8.81
C MET A 188 -5.01 -1.12 9.63
N VAL A 189 -5.85 -0.25 10.19
CA VAL A 189 -7.12 -0.60 10.83
C VAL A 189 -8.20 0.32 10.27
N GLU A 190 -9.31 -0.27 9.86
CA GLU A 190 -10.56 0.42 9.52
C GLU A 190 -11.68 -0.24 10.33
N ALA A 191 -12.44 0.54 11.10
CA ALA A 191 -13.39 0.01 12.07
C ALA A 191 -14.76 0.71 11.99
N GLY A 192 -15.82 -0.09 11.95
CA GLY A 192 -17.18 0.32 12.29
C GLY A 192 -17.64 -0.43 13.54
N CYS A 193 -17.97 0.26 14.62
CA CYS A 193 -18.33 -0.38 15.89
C CYS A 193 -19.53 0.31 16.57
N THR A 194 -20.29 -0.46 17.34
CA THR A 194 -21.47 0.02 18.09
C THR A 194 -21.21 -0.06 19.59
N PHE A 195 -20.73 1.04 20.20
CA PHE A 195 -20.47 1.16 21.65
C PHE A 195 -19.59 0.03 22.23
N VAL A 196 -18.51 -0.29 21.51
CA VAL A 196 -17.52 -1.29 21.92
C VAL A 196 -16.41 -0.64 22.75
N SER A 197 -15.88 -1.37 23.74
CA SER A 197 -14.79 -0.87 24.61
C SER A 197 -13.44 -0.86 23.89
N GLU A 198 -12.48 -0.05 24.36
CA GLU A 198 -11.11 -0.06 23.82
C GLU A 198 -10.42 -1.41 24.00
N GLU A 199 -10.68 -2.10 25.11
CA GLU A 199 -10.13 -3.44 25.40
C GLU A 199 -10.60 -4.47 24.37
N ASP A 200 -11.87 -4.42 23.97
CA ASP A 200 -12.44 -5.31 22.95
C ASP A 200 -11.82 -5.06 21.56
N ILE A 201 -11.57 -3.80 21.20
CA ILE A 201 -10.91 -3.45 19.94
C ILE A 201 -9.48 -3.99 19.95
N MET A 202 -8.75 -3.85 21.05
CA MET A 202 -7.40 -4.41 21.17
C MET A 202 -7.40 -5.94 21.06
N ALA A 203 -8.36 -6.62 21.69
CA ALA A 203 -8.52 -8.07 21.55
C ALA A 203 -8.79 -8.48 20.09
N ALA A 204 -9.58 -7.71 19.35
CA ALA A 204 -9.82 -7.94 17.91
C ALA A 204 -8.54 -7.78 17.07
N VAL A 205 -7.71 -6.78 17.39
CA VAL A 205 -6.42 -6.55 16.71
C VAL A 205 -5.43 -7.68 16.99
N GLU A 206 -5.32 -8.14 18.24
CA GLU A 206 -4.47 -9.27 18.62
C GLU A 206 -4.92 -10.57 17.96
N PHE A 207 -6.22 -10.82 17.94
CA PHE A 207 -6.82 -11.95 17.22
C PHE A 207 -6.47 -11.92 15.73
N ALA A 208 -6.55 -10.75 15.09
CA ALA A 208 -6.20 -10.58 13.69
C ALA A 208 -4.71 -10.81 13.41
N GLN A 209 -3.81 -10.32 14.27
CA GLN A 209 -2.36 -10.46 14.07
C GLN A 209 -1.91 -11.93 14.01
N VAL A 210 -2.54 -12.81 14.78
CA VAL A 210 -2.24 -14.25 14.77
C VAL A 210 -2.56 -14.87 13.41
N GLU A 211 -3.69 -14.52 12.80
CA GLU A 211 -4.09 -15.02 11.48
C GLU A 211 -3.30 -14.35 10.35
N ILE A 212 -3.05 -13.04 10.44
CA ILE A 212 -2.24 -12.27 9.49
C ILE A 212 -0.85 -12.90 9.36
N LYS A 213 -0.22 -13.27 10.48
CA LYS A 213 1.08 -13.93 10.47
C LYS A 213 1.09 -15.23 9.64
N LYS A 214 0.06 -16.08 9.80
CA LYS A 214 -0.07 -17.31 9.00
C LYS A 214 -0.20 -17.01 7.50
N GLN A 215 -0.96 -15.97 7.16
CA GLN A 215 -1.11 -15.52 5.76
C GLN A 215 0.20 -15.03 5.17
N CYS A 216 0.98 -14.26 5.94
CA CYS A 216 2.30 -13.79 5.53
C CYS A 216 3.27 -14.96 5.31
N ASP A 217 3.32 -15.92 6.24
CA ASP A 217 4.20 -17.10 6.14
C ASP A 217 3.87 -17.93 4.89
N MET A 218 2.58 -18.13 4.60
CA MET A 218 2.13 -18.80 3.38
C MET A 218 2.54 -18.06 2.10
N GLN A 219 2.39 -16.73 2.06
CA GLN A 219 2.78 -15.92 0.89
C GLN A 219 4.29 -15.97 0.64
N ILE A 220 5.11 -15.98 1.70
CA ILE A 220 6.57 -16.12 1.60
C ILE A 220 6.94 -17.49 1.02
N GLU A 221 6.35 -18.57 1.52
CA GLU A 221 6.61 -19.91 1.01
C GLU A 221 6.18 -20.03 -0.46
N PHE A 222 5.00 -19.52 -0.80
CA PHE A 222 4.49 -19.56 -2.16
C PHE A 222 5.36 -18.77 -3.14
N ALA A 223 5.86 -17.60 -2.74
CA ALA A 223 6.80 -16.83 -3.55
C ALA A 223 8.13 -17.57 -3.76
N ARG A 224 8.62 -18.27 -2.73
CA ARG A 224 9.82 -19.12 -2.80
C ARG A 224 9.61 -20.31 -3.73
N GLU A 225 8.49 -21.02 -3.63
CA GLU A 225 8.13 -22.11 -4.53
C GLU A 225 8.04 -21.64 -5.98
N CYS A 226 7.54 -20.42 -6.21
CA CYS A 226 7.49 -19.81 -7.54
C CYS A 226 8.87 -19.44 -8.10
N GLY A 227 9.93 -19.45 -7.27
CA GLY A 227 11.30 -19.13 -7.68
C GLY A 227 11.53 -17.64 -7.92
N VAL A 228 10.71 -16.78 -7.33
CA VAL A 228 10.79 -15.32 -7.52
C VAL A 228 11.96 -14.76 -6.72
N GLN A 229 12.82 -13.98 -7.39
CA GLN A 229 13.90 -13.25 -6.74
C GLN A 229 13.45 -11.81 -6.53
N ARG A 230 13.47 -11.36 -5.28
CA ARG A 230 13.22 -9.97 -4.93
C ARG A 230 14.35 -9.10 -5.47
N GLN A 231 13.99 -8.04 -6.19
CA GLN A 231 14.93 -7.00 -6.59
C GLN A 231 15.40 -6.25 -5.36
N GLU A 232 16.72 -6.18 -5.18
CA GLU A 232 17.32 -5.29 -4.20
C GLU A 232 17.26 -3.86 -4.74
N PHE A 233 16.71 -2.94 -3.97
CA PHE A 233 16.68 -1.52 -4.33
C PHE A 233 17.76 -0.78 -3.55
N VAL A 234 18.73 -0.26 -4.29
CA VAL A 234 19.71 0.69 -3.78
C VAL A 234 19.36 2.04 -4.38
N ASN A 235 19.13 3.04 -3.53
CA ASN A 235 18.83 4.39 -3.99
C ASN A 235 20.04 4.91 -4.80
N PRO A 236 19.87 5.23 -6.09
CA PRO A 236 20.99 5.63 -6.94
C PRO A 236 21.48 7.06 -6.67
N TYR A 237 20.76 7.82 -5.84
CA TYR A 237 21.05 9.23 -5.58
C TYR A 237 21.69 9.41 -4.20
N ASP A 238 22.91 9.97 -4.17
CA ASP A 238 23.55 10.42 -2.93
C ASP A 238 23.20 11.88 -2.65
N THR A 239 22.33 12.11 -1.67
CA THR A 239 21.86 13.44 -1.24
C THR A 239 22.59 13.95 0.01
N SER A 240 23.65 13.27 0.47
CA SER A 240 24.33 13.57 1.73
C SER A 240 24.91 14.99 1.78
N GLU A 241 25.51 15.46 0.69
CA GLU A 241 26.05 16.82 0.59
C GLU A 241 24.94 17.87 0.61
N ILE A 242 23.80 17.61 -0.05
CA ILE A 242 22.63 18.48 -0.02
C ILE A 242 22.10 18.61 1.42
N ALA A 243 21.99 17.48 2.12
CA ALA A 243 21.55 17.45 3.51
C ALA A 243 22.48 18.25 4.43
N ALA A 244 23.80 18.18 4.22
CA ALA A 244 24.78 18.95 5.00
C ALA A 244 24.61 20.46 4.78
N ILE A 245 24.51 20.90 3.51
CA ILE A 245 24.30 22.31 3.16
C ILE A 245 23.01 22.84 3.77
N ILE A 246 21.92 22.07 3.68
CA ILE A 246 20.63 22.46 4.26
C ILE A 246 20.74 22.58 5.78
N LYS A 247 21.41 21.64 6.44
CA LYS A 247 21.58 21.66 7.89
C LYS A 247 22.38 22.88 8.35
N GLU A 248 23.46 23.23 7.66
CA GLU A 248 24.29 24.39 8.04
C GLU A 248 23.56 25.73 7.84
N ASN A 249 22.69 25.84 6.82
CA ASN A 249 22.12 27.14 6.43
C ASN A 249 20.67 27.35 6.89
N ALA A 250 19.91 26.28 7.10
CA ALA A 250 18.47 26.38 7.38
C ALA A 250 18.06 25.84 8.76
N TYR A 251 18.94 25.17 9.52
CA TYR A 251 18.56 24.53 10.79
C TYR A 251 17.96 25.51 11.79
N ASP A 252 18.64 26.63 12.07
CA ASP A 252 18.18 27.62 13.05
C ASP A 252 16.85 28.28 12.61
N MET A 253 16.70 28.55 11.31
CA MET A 253 15.49 29.15 10.76
C MET A 253 14.29 28.20 10.85
N ILE A 254 14.48 26.91 10.54
CA ILE A 254 13.44 25.90 10.65
C ILE A 254 13.09 25.68 12.12
N ASN A 255 14.09 25.66 13.01
CA ASN A 255 13.87 25.50 14.43
C ASN A 255 13.04 26.66 15.02
N ASP A 256 13.40 27.92 14.72
CA ASP A 256 12.62 29.09 15.13
C ASP A 256 11.19 29.04 14.58
N ALA A 257 11.01 28.64 13.31
CA ALA A 257 9.69 28.51 12.71
C ALA A 257 8.80 27.56 13.54
N TYR A 258 9.25 26.34 13.83
CA TYR A 258 8.42 25.36 14.53
C TYR A 258 8.16 25.67 16.01
N HIS A 259 8.96 26.53 16.65
CA HIS A 259 8.69 27.01 18.01
C HIS A 259 7.62 28.11 18.06
N ASN A 260 7.21 28.68 16.92
CA ASN A 260 6.14 29.65 16.83
C ASN A 260 4.81 29.00 16.40
N PHE A 261 3.75 29.20 17.18
CA PHE A 261 2.43 28.64 16.89
C PHE A 261 1.73 29.29 15.69
N ASP A 262 2.08 30.54 15.34
CA ASP A 262 1.47 31.26 14.22
C ASP A 262 1.79 30.58 12.88
N ARG A 263 0.74 30.20 12.15
CA ARG A 263 0.84 29.53 10.85
C ARG A 263 1.41 30.42 9.76
N GLN A 264 1.06 31.71 9.73
CA GLN A 264 1.56 32.65 8.72
C GLN A 264 3.04 32.93 8.93
N TYR A 265 3.44 33.17 10.18
CA TYR A 265 4.85 33.33 10.54
C TYR A 265 5.67 32.09 10.15
N ARG A 266 5.20 30.90 10.53
CA ARG A 266 5.82 29.63 10.15
C ARG A 266 6.02 29.49 8.65
N LYS A 267 4.97 29.73 7.88
CA LYS A 267 5.04 29.61 6.41
C LYS A 267 6.08 30.59 5.84
N ALA A 268 6.04 31.85 6.26
CA ALA A 268 6.97 32.87 5.78
C ALA A 268 8.44 32.51 6.10
N LYS A 269 8.72 32.04 7.33
CA LYS A 269 10.06 31.63 7.74
C LYS A 269 10.57 30.39 7.01
N LEU A 270 9.70 29.40 6.77
CA LEU A 270 10.07 28.22 5.98
C LEU A 270 10.32 28.57 4.51
N ASP A 271 9.53 29.48 3.93
CA ASP A 271 9.73 29.96 2.56
C ASP A 271 11.04 30.77 2.43
N GLU A 272 11.38 31.58 3.44
CA GLU A 272 12.68 32.29 3.55
C GLU A 272 13.84 31.29 3.59
N ALA A 273 13.77 30.28 4.46
CA ALA A 273 14.79 29.23 4.58
C ALA A 273 14.95 28.42 3.29
N ARG A 274 13.85 28.07 2.62
CA ARG A 274 13.89 27.38 1.31
C ARG A 274 14.56 28.23 0.24
N THR A 275 14.27 29.53 0.21
CA THR A 275 14.86 30.45 -0.77
C THR A 275 16.37 30.57 -0.55
N ALA A 276 16.82 30.76 0.69
CA ALA A 276 18.24 30.83 1.04
C ALA A 276 19.01 29.55 0.64
N VAL A 277 18.43 28.37 0.90
CA VAL A 277 19.02 27.08 0.50
C VAL A 277 19.09 26.96 -1.03
N LYS A 278 18.01 27.31 -1.74
CA LYS A 278 17.97 27.22 -3.22
C LYS A 278 18.99 28.16 -3.85
N GLU A 279 19.15 29.38 -3.35
CA GLU A 279 20.17 30.32 -3.80
C GLU A 279 21.59 29.78 -3.56
N LYS A 280 21.83 29.17 -2.40
CA LYS A 280 23.13 28.57 -2.07
C LYS A 280 23.47 27.42 -3.01
N ILE A 281 22.50 26.55 -3.30
CA ILE A 281 22.69 25.41 -4.21
C ILE A 281 22.81 25.89 -5.67
N ALA A 282 22.11 26.95 -6.06
CA ALA A 282 22.28 27.59 -7.37
C ALA A 282 23.67 28.23 -7.54
N SER A 283 24.28 28.69 -6.44
CA SER A 283 25.64 29.27 -6.45
C SER A 283 26.75 28.22 -6.61
N LEU A 284 26.46 26.93 -6.40
CA LEU A 284 27.36 25.84 -6.75
C LEU A 284 27.38 25.75 -8.28
N GLY A 285 28.53 25.88 -8.93
CA GLY A 285 28.60 25.97 -10.40
C GLY A 285 27.93 24.81 -11.15
N ASP A 286 27.60 25.02 -12.42
CA ASP A 286 26.86 24.08 -13.28
C ASP A 286 27.49 22.69 -13.44
N GLU A 287 28.78 22.55 -13.19
CA GLU A 287 29.53 21.27 -13.24
C GLU A 287 29.49 20.47 -11.92
N HIS A 288 28.92 21.03 -10.86
CA HIS A 288 28.85 20.37 -9.57
C HIS A 288 27.90 19.15 -9.61
N ALA A 289 28.27 18.06 -8.93
CA ALA A 289 27.56 16.77 -9.01
C ALA A 289 26.06 16.89 -8.70
N ILE A 290 25.70 17.78 -7.75
CA ILE A 290 24.32 18.07 -7.34
C ILE A 290 23.50 18.66 -8.49
N GLN A 291 24.02 19.67 -9.21
CA GLN A 291 23.28 20.31 -10.29
C GLN A 291 23.14 19.39 -11.52
N LYS A 292 24.16 18.58 -11.80
CA LYS A 292 24.08 17.56 -12.84
C LYS A 292 23.00 16.51 -12.51
N MET A 293 22.96 16.04 -11.27
CA MET A 293 21.95 15.09 -10.79
C MET A 293 20.52 15.67 -10.90
N ILE A 294 20.31 16.92 -10.49
CA ILE A 294 19.00 17.59 -10.59
C ILE A 294 18.58 17.74 -12.07
N LYS A 295 19.51 18.13 -12.96
CA LYS A 295 19.22 18.29 -14.39
C LYS A 295 18.93 16.96 -15.10
N GLU A 296 19.64 15.90 -14.76
CA GLU A 296 19.46 14.56 -15.36
C GLU A 296 18.16 13.87 -14.92
N THR A 297 17.80 14.05 -13.65
CA THR A 297 16.62 13.39 -13.07
C THR A 297 15.34 14.22 -13.20
N GLY A 298 15.47 15.55 -13.23
CA GLY A 298 14.36 16.48 -13.12
C GLY A 298 13.73 16.54 -11.72
N ILE A 299 14.37 15.96 -10.70
CA ILE A 299 13.85 15.84 -9.33
C ILE A 299 14.39 16.98 -8.45
N ASP A 300 13.52 17.62 -7.66
CA ASP A 300 13.91 18.63 -6.68
C ASP A 300 14.36 17.99 -5.35
N PHE A 301 15.56 17.41 -5.35
CA PHE A 301 16.18 16.80 -4.15
C PHE A 301 16.34 17.79 -2.99
N VAL A 302 16.43 19.10 -3.28
CA VAL A 302 16.51 20.13 -2.24
C VAL A 302 15.23 20.16 -1.42
N SER A 303 14.07 20.11 -2.09
CA SER A 303 12.77 20.07 -1.41
C SER A 303 12.57 18.78 -0.60
N GLU A 304 13.09 17.65 -1.06
CA GLU A 304 13.02 16.37 -0.33
C GLU A 304 13.86 16.41 0.95
N GLU A 305 15.13 16.79 0.85
CA GLU A 305 16.02 16.87 2.02
C GLU A 305 15.56 17.94 3.02
N PHE A 306 14.98 19.05 2.54
CA PHE A 306 14.37 20.06 3.40
C PHE A 306 13.24 19.47 4.24
N LYS A 307 12.32 18.70 3.63
CA LYS A 307 11.25 17.99 4.35
C LYS A 307 11.82 16.95 5.33
N THR A 308 12.90 16.26 4.97
CA THR A 308 13.57 15.32 5.87
C THR A 308 14.13 16.03 7.10
N LEU A 309 14.72 17.21 6.95
CA LEU A 309 15.18 18.02 8.06
C LEU A 309 14.03 18.56 8.92
N GLU A 310 12.97 19.09 8.30
CA GLU A 310 11.72 19.49 8.99
C GLU A 310 11.20 18.33 9.87
N LYS A 311 11.08 17.12 9.29
CA LYS A 311 10.64 15.91 9.99
C LYS A 311 11.55 15.54 11.16
N LYS A 312 12.87 15.68 11.02
CA LYS A 312 13.82 15.40 12.10
C LYS A 312 13.68 16.39 13.25
N ILE A 313 13.57 17.68 12.97
CA ILE A 313 13.42 18.74 13.99
C ILE A 313 12.09 18.56 14.74
N MET A 314 10.98 18.37 14.02
CA MET A 314 9.67 18.19 14.64
C MET A 314 9.56 16.94 15.53
N ARG A 315 10.29 15.86 15.24
CA ARG A 315 10.28 14.63 16.05
C ARG A 315 11.22 14.68 17.26
N ALA A 316 12.16 15.63 17.27
CA ALA A 316 13.09 15.82 18.39
C ALA A 316 12.54 16.80 19.45
N MET A 317 11.58 17.64 19.05
CA MET A 317 10.75 18.48 19.92
C MET A 317 9.73 17.63 20.67
#